data_AF-A0A9Q9HEV9-F1
#
_entry.id   AF-A0A9Q9HEV9-F1
#
_cell.length_a   1.000
_cell.length_b   1.000
_cell.length_c   1.000
_cell.angle_alpha   90.00
_cell.angle_beta   90.00
_cell.angle_gamma   90.00
#
_symmetry.space_group_name_H-M   'P 1'
#
loop_
_entity.id
_entity.type
_entity.pdbx_description
1 polymer ?
#
loop_
_entity_poly.entity_id
_entity_poly.type
_entity_poly.pdbx_seq_one_letter_code
_entity_poly.pdbx_strand_id
1 'polypeptide(L)'
;MTLAQTHKGLRGQVGAGAFAALLSLGLALSAPALAGAGTKRGPWVEGDPVSVPSGQPVEFLDVIHGVESAEGVAVRYRFLAPAIARDMAHVSFAQAEEDMVALCQDVVLPRLMAGAATVPDQIIIVLLDREVEFGMADPDATQYFEAYRPEDGACFWEGF
;
A
#
# COMPACT_ATOMS: atom_id res chain seq x y z
N MET A 1 -7.82 56.52 32.73
CA MET A 1 -7.94 57.19 34.04
C MET A 1 -8.88 56.33 34.87
N THR A 2 -8.59 55.73 36.01
CA THR A 2 -7.53 55.90 37.00
C THR A 2 -7.85 54.86 38.09
N LEU A 3 -6.85 54.06 38.49
CA LEU A 3 -6.70 53.38 39.80
C LEU A 3 -7.76 52.33 40.18
N ALA A 4 -7.49 51.35 41.02
CA ALA A 4 -6.29 50.77 41.59
C ALA A 4 -6.75 49.52 42.34
N GLN A 5 -5.84 48.56 42.46
CA GLN A 5 -5.94 47.42 43.34
C GLN A 5 -6.13 47.85 44.81
N THR A 6 -6.83 47.03 45.60
CA THR A 6 -6.48 46.89 47.02
C THR A 6 -6.64 45.44 47.49
N HIS A 7 -5.50 44.91 47.92
CA HIS A 7 -5.30 43.66 48.65
C HIS A 7 -6.08 43.60 49.97
N LYS A 8 -6.49 42.39 50.40
CA LYS A 8 -6.17 41.89 51.77
C LYS A 8 -6.48 40.40 51.90
N GLY A 9 -5.46 39.62 52.28
CA GLY A 9 -5.59 38.19 52.59
C GLY A 9 -6.03 37.92 54.04
N LEU A 10 -6.45 36.69 54.29
CA LEU A 10 -6.42 35.99 55.58
C LEU A 10 -6.58 34.47 55.29
N ARG A 11 -5.49 33.69 55.32
CA ARG A 11 -5.00 32.90 56.46
C ARG A 11 -5.96 31.77 56.91
N GLY A 12 -5.71 30.57 56.38
CA GLY A 12 -5.54 29.31 57.13
C GLY A 12 -6.74 28.70 57.87
N GLN A 13 -7.05 27.44 57.56
CA GLN A 13 -6.84 26.25 58.41
C GLN A 13 -7.83 25.11 58.11
N VAL A 14 -7.23 23.97 57.76
CA VAL A 14 -7.50 22.59 58.21
C VAL A 14 -8.95 22.16 58.45
N GLY A 15 -9.40 21.21 57.63
CA GLY A 15 -10.54 20.34 57.93
C GLY A 15 -10.35 19.01 57.22
N ALA A 16 -9.83 18.03 57.95
CA ALA A 16 -9.79 16.63 57.54
C ALA A 16 -11.23 16.09 57.40
N GLY A 17 -11.50 15.33 56.33
CA GLY A 17 -12.83 14.77 56.14
C GLY A 17 -12.96 13.83 54.96
N ALA A 18 -12.84 12.55 55.26
CA ALA A 18 -13.50 11.42 54.59
C ALA A 18 -13.17 11.13 53.12
N PHE A 19 -12.27 10.15 52.99
CA PHE A 19 -12.29 9.08 51.99
C PHE A 19 -13.69 8.77 51.44
N ALA A 20 -13.88 9.00 50.14
CA ALA A 20 -14.84 8.26 49.33
C ALA A 20 -14.11 7.86 48.04
N ALA A 21 -13.57 6.64 48.05
CA ALA A 21 -12.97 6.00 46.90
C ALA A 21 -14.05 5.74 45.84
N LEU A 22 -14.13 6.62 44.85
CA LEU A 22 -14.82 6.34 43.59
C LEU A 22 -13.88 5.51 42.73
N LEU A 23 -14.11 4.20 42.69
CA LEU A 23 -13.52 3.30 41.69
C LEU A 23 -14.02 3.72 40.30
N SER A 24 -13.32 4.63 39.65
CA SER A 24 -13.41 4.82 38.20
C SER A 24 -12.75 3.62 37.54
N LEU A 25 -13.57 2.66 37.11
CA LEU A 25 -13.21 1.55 36.25
C LEU A 25 -12.74 2.11 34.90
N GLY A 26 -11.46 2.47 34.83
CA GLY A 26 -10.80 2.90 33.59
C GLY A 26 -10.69 1.70 32.65
N LEU A 27 -11.64 1.59 31.71
CA LEU A 27 -11.52 0.69 30.58
C LEU A 27 -10.38 1.22 29.69
N ALA A 28 -9.18 0.69 29.89
CA ALA A 28 -8.07 0.93 28.98
C ALA A 28 -8.43 0.30 27.63
N LEU A 29 -8.85 1.11 26.66
CA LEU A 29 -8.90 0.69 25.26
C LEU A 29 -7.46 0.46 24.81
N SER A 30 -6.99 -0.77 24.94
CA SER A 30 -5.80 -1.25 24.24
C SER A 30 -6.11 -1.28 22.75
N ALA A 31 -5.66 -0.23 22.03
CA ALA A 31 -5.68 -0.21 20.59
C ALA A 31 -4.87 -1.41 20.06
N PRO A 32 -5.40 -2.21 19.12
CA PRO A 32 -4.60 -3.24 18.48
C PRO A 32 -3.50 -2.55 17.68
N ALA A 33 -2.25 -2.92 17.96
CA ALA A 33 -1.13 -2.55 17.11
C ALA A 33 -1.41 -3.12 15.71
N LEU A 34 -1.61 -2.24 14.73
CA LEU A 34 -1.53 -2.60 13.32
C LEU A 34 -0.11 -3.14 13.11
N ALA A 35 0.00 -4.46 12.95
CA ALA A 35 1.22 -5.10 12.50
C ALA A 35 1.53 -4.51 11.13
N GLY A 36 2.55 -3.64 11.08
CA GLY A 36 3.05 -3.12 9.81
C GLY A 36 3.41 -4.30 8.91
N ALA A 37 2.86 -4.32 7.70
CA ALA A 37 3.25 -5.24 6.65
C ALA A 37 4.76 -5.07 6.43
N GLY A 38 5.54 -6.00 6.98
CA GLY A 38 6.99 -6.00 6.82
C GLY A 38 7.31 -6.30 5.36
N THR A 39 7.66 -5.28 4.59
CA THR A 39 8.24 -5.47 3.26
C THR A 39 9.58 -6.20 3.41
N LYS A 40 9.65 -7.45 2.92
CA LYS A 40 10.92 -8.16 2.76
C LYS A 40 11.86 -7.26 1.94
N ARG A 41 13.02 -6.90 2.51
CA ARG A 41 14.07 -6.08 1.88
C ARG A 41 15.09 -6.92 1.09
N GLY A 42 14.62 -7.98 0.43
CA GLY A 42 15.44 -8.86 -0.42
C GLY A 42 15.04 -8.76 -1.89
N PRO A 43 15.79 -9.40 -2.81
CA PRO A 43 15.30 -9.59 -4.16
C PRO A 43 13.96 -10.32 -4.11
N TRP A 44 13.06 -9.97 -5.03
CA TRP A 44 11.82 -10.70 -5.21
C TRP A 44 12.12 -12.14 -5.62
N VAL A 45 11.40 -13.07 -5.02
CA VAL A 45 11.34 -14.46 -5.46
C VAL A 45 9.89 -14.75 -5.85
N GLU A 46 9.72 -15.53 -6.90
CA GLU A 46 8.42 -16.04 -7.32
C GLU A 46 7.64 -16.63 -6.12
N GLY A 47 6.35 -16.29 -6.02
CA GLY A 47 5.49 -16.66 -4.90
C GLY A 47 5.63 -15.76 -3.66
N ASP A 48 6.47 -14.72 -3.68
CA ASP A 48 6.51 -13.75 -2.57
C ASP A 48 5.15 -13.03 -2.49
N PRO A 49 4.47 -13.08 -1.32
CA PRO A 49 3.17 -12.45 -1.16
C PRO A 49 3.29 -10.93 -1.14
N VAL A 50 2.31 -10.26 -1.75
CA VAL A 50 2.20 -8.81 -1.83
C VAL A 50 0.86 -8.36 -1.29
N SER A 51 0.88 -7.40 -0.38
CA SER A 51 -0.35 -6.79 0.11
C SER A 51 -0.82 -5.73 -0.88
N VAL A 52 -2.10 -5.75 -1.19
CA VAL A 52 -2.76 -4.77 -2.06
C VAL A 52 -4.04 -4.22 -1.38
N PRO A 53 -4.48 -2.99 -1.72
CA PRO A 53 -5.66 -2.35 -1.13
C PRO A 53 -6.94 -3.19 -1.08
N SER A 54 -7.24 -3.97 -2.13
CA SER A 54 -8.43 -4.82 -2.17
C SER A 54 -8.41 -5.96 -1.15
N GLY A 55 -7.24 -6.29 -0.60
CA GLY A 55 -7.03 -7.41 0.31
C GLY A 55 -7.02 -8.78 -0.38
N GLN A 56 -7.07 -8.83 -1.72
CA GLN A 56 -6.97 -10.09 -2.46
C GLN A 56 -5.57 -10.72 -2.29
N PRO A 57 -5.46 -12.05 -2.39
CA PRO A 57 -4.14 -12.69 -2.45
C PRO A 57 -3.44 -12.26 -3.74
N VAL A 58 -2.27 -11.64 -3.60
CA VAL A 58 -1.39 -11.30 -4.70
C VAL A 58 -0.01 -11.88 -4.42
N GLU A 59 0.58 -12.53 -5.41
CA GLU A 59 1.93 -13.07 -5.35
C GLU A 59 2.75 -12.54 -6.51
N PHE A 60 4.00 -12.19 -6.25
CA PHE A 60 4.94 -11.84 -7.31
C PHE A 60 5.24 -13.06 -8.17
N LEU A 61 5.13 -12.91 -9.49
CA LEU A 61 5.47 -13.95 -10.46
C LEU A 61 6.91 -13.74 -10.95
N ASP A 62 7.13 -12.72 -11.80
CA ASP A 62 8.44 -12.42 -12.36
C ASP A 62 8.54 -10.97 -12.89
N VAL A 63 9.71 -10.66 -13.47
CA VAL A 63 9.98 -9.39 -14.17
C VAL A 63 10.48 -9.68 -15.58
N ILE A 64 9.91 -8.97 -16.56
CA ILE A 64 10.33 -9.03 -17.96
C ILE A 64 10.90 -7.67 -18.36
N HIS A 65 12.17 -7.65 -18.73
CA HIS A 65 12.90 -6.43 -19.08
C HIS A 65 12.97 -6.22 -20.60
N GLY A 66 13.12 -4.97 -21.03
CA GLY A 66 13.45 -4.65 -22.41
C GLY A 66 12.27 -4.83 -23.38
N VAL A 67 11.03 -4.71 -22.87
CA VAL A 67 9.84 -4.88 -23.70
C VAL A 67 9.58 -3.58 -24.46
N GLU A 68 9.35 -3.67 -25.76
CA GLU A 68 8.93 -2.50 -26.55
C GLU A 68 7.52 -2.05 -26.13
N SER A 69 7.36 -0.75 -25.93
CA SER A 69 6.11 -0.09 -25.58
C SER A 69 5.92 1.16 -26.42
N ALA A 70 4.71 1.73 -26.39
CA ALA A 70 4.41 2.97 -27.11
C ALA A 70 5.33 4.14 -26.67
N GLU A 71 5.74 4.15 -25.41
CA GLU A 71 6.54 5.22 -24.80
C GLU A 71 8.05 4.90 -24.74
N GLY A 72 8.49 3.77 -25.31
CA GLY A 72 9.90 3.37 -25.32
C GLY A 72 10.13 1.98 -24.72
N VAL A 73 11.19 1.83 -23.92
CA VAL A 73 11.56 0.55 -23.32
C VAL A 73 10.88 0.39 -21.96
N ALA A 74 10.04 -0.63 -21.87
CA ALA A 74 9.31 -0.98 -20.67
C ALA A 74 9.94 -2.13 -19.87
N VAL A 75 9.58 -2.17 -18.59
CA VAL A 75 9.72 -3.34 -17.73
C VAL A 75 8.33 -3.80 -17.30
N ARG A 76 8.04 -5.11 -17.42
CA ARG A 76 6.78 -5.70 -16.97
C ARG A 76 6.99 -6.42 -15.65
N TYR A 77 6.26 -6.02 -14.62
CA TYR A 77 6.16 -6.74 -13.36
C TYR A 77 4.85 -7.52 -13.36
N ARG A 78 4.95 -8.84 -13.22
CA ARG A 78 3.79 -9.73 -13.27
C ARG A 78 3.46 -10.25 -11.88
N PHE A 79 2.18 -10.29 -11.56
CA PHE A 79 1.67 -10.77 -10.29
C PHE A 79 0.48 -11.71 -10.51
N LEU A 80 0.47 -12.83 -9.77
CA LEU A 80 -0.70 -13.70 -9.69
C LEU A 80 -1.71 -13.08 -8.73
N ALA A 81 -2.95 -12.92 -9.20
CA ALA A 81 -4.07 -12.34 -8.47
C ALA A 81 -5.34 -13.16 -8.74
N PRO A 82 -5.48 -14.36 -8.14
CA PRO A 82 -6.54 -15.30 -8.51
C PRO A 82 -7.96 -14.72 -8.42
N ALA A 83 -8.21 -13.77 -7.50
CA ALA A 83 -9.55 -13.24 -7.25
C ALA A 83 -10.13 -12.38 -8.39
N ILE A 84 -9.34 -12.04 -9.41
CA ILE A 84 -9.81 -11.39 -10.64
C ILE A 84 -10.41 -12.39 -11.65
N ALA A 85 -10.28 -13.71 -11.40
CA ALA A 85 -10.83 -14.74 -12.28
C ALA A 85 -12.34 -14.53 -12.52
N ARG A 86 -12.80 -14.74 -13.76
CA ARG A 86 -14.21 -14.49 -14.16
C ARG A 86 -15.23 -15.31 -13.39
N ASP A 87 -14.84 -16.50 -12.94
CA ASP A 87 -15.69 -17.46 -12.23
C ASP A 87 -15.76 -17.18 -10.72
N MET A 88 -14.76 -16.52 -10.15
CA MET A 88 -14.77 -16.07 -8.75
C MET A 88 -15.25 -14.62 -8.59
N ALA A 89 -14.79 -13.72 -9.46
CA ALA A 89 -15.11 -12.30 -9.57
C ALA A 89 -15.31 -11.57 -8.23
N HIS A 90 -14.44 -11.85 -7.25
CA HIS A 90 -14.50 -11.24 -5.92
C HIS A 90 -13.90 -9.83 -5.88
N VAL A 91 -13.06 -9.51 -6.85
CA VAL A 91 -12.46 -8.19 -7.05
C VAL A 91 -12.97 -7.62 -8.36
N SER A 92 -13.57 -6.43 -8.29
CA SER A 92 -13.97 -5.69 -9.49
C SER A 92 -12.76 -5.09 -10.21
N PHE A 93 -12.92 -4.75 -11.49
CA PHE A 93 -11.86 -4.08 -12.24
C PHE A 93 -11.38 -2.78 -11.56
N ALA A 94 -12.29 -1.96 -11.04
CA ALA A 94 -11.93 -0.73 -10.33
C ALA A 94 -11.06 -0.98 -9.08
N GLN A 95 -11.32 -2.06 -8.33
CA GLN A 95 -10.47 -2.46 -7.22
C GLN A 95 -9.12 -3.01 -7.69
N ALA A 96 -9.09 -3.72 -8.82
CA ALA A 96 -7.85 -4.18 -9.43
C ALA A 96 -6.99 -3.00 -9.94
N GLU A 97 -7.60 -1.95 -10.48
CA GLU A 97 -6.92 -0.70 -10.85
C GLU A 97 -6.26 -0.04 -9.63
N GLU A 98 -7.00 0.08 -8.52
CA GLU A 98 -6.45 0.59 -7.25
C GLU A 98 -5.28 -0.27 -6.76
N ASP A 99 -5.38 -1.60 -6.91
CA ASP A 99 -4.28 -2.51 -6.59
C ASP A 99 -3.06 -2.28 -7.48
N MET A 100 -3.24 -2.12 -8.79
CA MET A 100 -2.15 -1.90 -9.74
C MET A 100 -1.43 -0.56 -9.49
N VAL A 101 -2.16 0.49 -9.09
CA VAL A 101 -1.56 1.76 -8.68
C VAL A 101 -0.67 1.58 -7.45
N ALA A 102 -1.17 0.90 -6.41
CA ALA A 102 -0.40 0.63 -5.20
C ALA A 102 0.82 -0.28 -5.48
N LEU A 103 0.66 -1.29 -6.33
CA LEU A 103 1.75 -2.15 -6.77
C LEU A 103 2.85 -1.35 -7.48
N CYS A 104 2.49 -0.39 -8.35
CA CYS A 104 3.51 0.46 -8.95
C CYS A 104 4.19 1.35 -7.91
N GLN A 105 3.40 2.14 -7.18
CA GLN A 105 3.88 3.22 -6.34
C GLN A 105 4.65 2.73 -5.10
N ASP A 106 4.10 1.75 -4.39
CA ASP A 106 4.58 1.38 -3.05
C ASP A 106 5.46 0.14 -3.07
N VAL A 107 5.38 -0.66 -4.14
CA VAL A 107 5.97 -1.99 -4.19
C VAL A 107 7.09 -2.07 -5.24
N VAL A 108 6.81 -1.69 -6.49
CA VAL A 108 7.75 -1.80 -7.60
C VAL A 108 8.73 -0.62 -7.63
N LEU A 109 8.22 0.61 -7.64
CA LEU A 109 9.04 1.81 -7.83
C LEU A 109 10.17 1.96 -6.80
N PRO A 110 9.96 1.77 -5.47
CA PRO A 110 11.03 1.91 -4.50
C PRO A 110 12.18 0.92 -4.71
N ARG A 111 11.86 -0.29 -5.19
CA ARG A 111 12.85 -1.35 -5.43
C ARG A 111 13.57 -1.14 -6.74
N LEU A 112 12.85 -0.70 -7.78
CA LEU A 112 13.43 -0.30 -9.06
C LEU A 112 14.47 0.82 -8.84
N MET A 113 14.12 1.86 -8.09
CA MET A 113 15.04 2.98 -7.80
C MET A 113 16.24 2.58 -6.94
N ALA A 114 16.11 1.56 -6.09
CA ALA A 114 17.21 1.10 -5.25
C ALA A 114 18.26 0.26 -6.02
N GLY A 115 17.88 -0.38 -7.13
CA GLY A 115 18.72 -1.36 -7.82
C GLY A 115 19.03 -1.07 -9.29
N ALA A 116 18.31 -0.14 -9.94
CA ALA A 116 18.46 0.09 -11.36
C ALA A 116 19.64 0.99 -11.71
N ALA A 117 20.42 0.59 -12.72
CA ALA A 117 21.43 1.45 -13.33
C ALA A 117 20.81 2.56 -14.20
N THR A 118 19.65 2.26 -14.81
CA THR A 118 18.87 3.15 -15.67
C THR A 118 17.38 2.96 -15.37
N VAL A 119 16.64 4.07 -15.31
CA VAL A 119 15.18 4.07 -15.15
C VAL A 119 14.53 3.72 -16.49
N PRO A 120 13.60 2.75 -16.55
CA PRO A 120 12.86 2.43 -17.79
C PRO A 120 11.90 3.56 -18.15
N ASP A 121 11.54 3.67 -19.43
CA ASP A 121 10.56 4.66 -19.90
C ASP A 121 9.16 4.36 -19.34
N GLN A 122 8.86 3.07 -19.11
CA GLN A 122 7.57 2.63 -18.61
C GLN A 122 7.70 1.41 -17.66
N ILE A 123 6.91 1.43 -16.60
CA ILE A 123 6.61 0.28 -15.74
C ILE A 123 5.23 -0.22 -16.12
N ILE A 124 5.15 -1.48 -16.52
CA ILE A 124 3.87 -2.14 -16.80
C ILE A 124 3.58 -3.11 -15.65
N ILE A 125 2.47 -2.92 -14.96
CA ILE A 125 1.96 -3.85 -13.96
C ILE A 125 0.99 -4.80 -14.65
N VAL A 126 1.16 -6.10 -14.45
CA VAL A 126 0.26 -7.12 -14.96
C VAL A 126 -0.31 -7.93 -13.80
N LEU A 127 -1.63 -7.96 -13.69
CA LEU A 127 -2.34 -8.90 -12.83
C LEU A 127 -2.87 -10.05 -13.68
N LEU A 128 -2.58 -11.30 -13.28
CA LEU A 128 -3.05 -12.51 -13.96
C LEU A 128 -3.77 -13.41 -12.96
N ASP A 129 -4.94 -13.93 -13.30
CA ASP A 129 -5.65 -14.88 -12.42
C ASP A 129 -4.96 -16.25 -12.33
N ARG A 130 -4.19 -16.60 -13.36
CA ARG A 130 -3.37 -17.81 -13.48
C ARG A 130 -2.10 -17.48 -14.24
N GLU A 131 -1.11 -18.36 -14.11
CA GLU A 131 0.15 -18.20 -14.84
C GLU A 131 -0.07 -18.34 -16.35
N VAL A 132 0.49 -17.40 -17.10
CA VAL A 132 0.54 -17.43 -18.57
C VAL A 132 1.97 -17.20 -18.98
N GLU A 133 2.51 -18.12 -19.78
CA GLU A 133 3.86 -18.01 -20.34
C GLU A 133 4.02 -16.73 -21.16
N PHE A 134 5.17 -16.06 -21.04
CA PHE A 134 5.38 -14.82 -21.77
C PHE A 134 5.35 -15.03 -23.29
N GLY A 135 4.62 -14.15 -23.99
CA GLY A 135 4.43 -14.24 -25.44
C GLY A 135 3.38 -15.27 -25.87
N MET A 136 2.79 -16.00 -24.93
CA MET A 136 1.69 -16.92 -25.19
C MET A 136 0.34 -16.25 -24.92
N ALA A 137 -0.69 -16.72 -25.62
CA ALA A 137 -2.07 -16.36 -25.35
C ALA A 137 -2.76 -17.52 -24.62
N ASP A 138 -3.51 -17.18 -23.58
CA ASP A 138 -4.43 -18.09 -22.91
C ASP A 138 -5.83 -17.43 -22.91
N PRO A 139 -6.83 -17.97 -23.64
CA PRO A 139 -8.16 -17.38 -23.71
C PRO A 139 -8.97 -17.53 -22.42
N ASP A 140 -8.58 -18.44 -21.53
CA ASP A 140 -9.25 -18.68 -20.25
C ASP A 140 -8.65 -17.82 -19.13
N ALA A 141 -7.45 -17.25 -19.33
CA ALA A 141 -6.81 -16.36 -18.38
C ALA A 141 -7.44 -14.95 -18.41
N THR A 142 -7.66 -14.41 -17.21
CA THR A 142 -7.98 -12.99 -17.03
C THR A 142 -6.69 -12.26 -16.73
N GLN A 143 -6.37 -11.28 -17.57
CA GLN A 143 -5.17 -10.45 -17.43
C GLN A 143 -5.55 -8.96 -17.52
N TYR A 144 -5.08 -8.18 -16.56
CA TYR A 144 -5.16 -6.73 -16.59
C TYR A 144 -3.76 -6.16 -16.73
N PHE A 145 -3.64 -5.11 -17.55
CA PHE A 145 -2.38 -4.45 -17.87
C PHE A 145 -2.56 -2.97 -17.61
N GLU A 146 -1.67 -2.40 -16.80
CA GLU A 146 -1.59 -0.96 -16.60
C GLU A 146 -0.17 -0.45 -16.79
N ALA A 147 -0.06 0.69 -17.45
CA ALA A 147 1.21 1.34 -17.77
C ALA A 147 1.41 2.59 -16.92
N TYR A 148 2.61 2.75 -16.41
CA TYR A 148 3.02 3.87 -15.60
C TYR A 148 4.38 4.41 -16.02
N ARG A 149 4.51 5.73 -16.15
CA ARG A 149 5.80 6.39 -16.26
C ARG A 149 6.41 6.63 -14.88
N PRO A 150 7.60 6.10 -14.60
CA PRO A 150 8.32 6.43 -13.37
C PRO A 150 8.99 7.80 -13.49
N GLU A 151 8.49 8.78 -12.74
CA GLU A 151 9.02 10.15 -12.76
C GLU A 151 8.93 10.75 -11.35
N ASP A 152 9.98 11.44 -10.89
CA ASP A 152 10.04 12.12 -9.58
C ASP A 152 9.61 11.28 -8.36
N GLY A 153 9.88 9.97 -8.39
CA GLY A 153 9.51 9.06 -7.31
C GLY A 153 8.00 8.73 -7.25
N ALA A 154 7.29 8.98 -8.35
CA ALA A 154 5.90 8.61 -8.54
C ALA A 154 5.69 7.74 -9.79
N CYS A 155 4.62 6.96 -9.77
CA CYS A 155 4.08 6.25 -10.93
C CYS A 155 2.94 7.06 -11.56
N PHE A 156 3.18 7.67 -12.73
CA PHE A 156 2.15 8.38 -13.48
C PHE A 156 1.45 7.43 -14.45
N TRP A 157 0.15 7.25 -14.30
CA TRP A 157 -0.64 6.40 -15.19
C TRP A 157 -0.67 6.93 -16.62
N GLU A 158 -0.43 6.06 -17.60
CA GLU A 158 -0.43 6.39 -19.03
C GLU A 158 -1.51 5.64 -19.84
N GLY A 159 -2.17 4.66 -19.22
CA GLY A 159 -3.24 3.87 -19.83
C GLY A 159 -2.77 2.83 -20.86
N PHE A 160 -3.70 1.95 -21.23
CA PHE A 160 -3.59 0.98 -22.32
C PHE A 160 -4.79 1.06 -23.27
#